data_AF-A0A4R0VM91-F1
#
_entry.id   AF-A0A4R0VM91-F1
#
_cell.length_a   1.000
_cell.length_b   1.000
_cell.length_c   1.000
_cell.angle_alpha   90.00
_cell.angle_beta   90.00
_cell.angle_gamma   90.00
#
_symmetry.space_group_name_H-M   'P 1'
#
loop_
_entity.id
_entity.type
_entity.pdbx_description
1 polymer ?
#
loop_
_entity_poly.entity_id
_entity_poly.type
_entity_poly.pdbx_seq_one_letter_code
_entity_poly.pdbx_strand_id
1 'polypeptide(L)'
;MTDRAWFDAAKGDIPQWAASMPKDADGTTIDWDWVRSLDLAHGVGTIPESTPQSIHDALKADYATRERLESIIAQCNSAFMTDFDRFIGSYRLPRALAYANRRLNDNINTLLHLGEQQHLWAVSRERRGRATIAVLKPYSGSGPSNDDQGMLDLSGEAGGTSAGNTAAENSDVKFPTTVALDDVQDRTAAILDARAERRKAQRFQKRAGDAAMARANLSGATSPGGAASSGNATGHHPKPDWRDAYLPGRDVDAVMGIDIETTGIDPARDYIIDVGFEFMNMASPRPAGEPETYAYEQGYYAAGDAYGQSRLAFGVPPENAALGNALIAKLTGIDVRGRSSEAGYRLFDEWPQAQAGLLARLTQQPYVAHNATFEHSWFMLNVAGYAESYRAGRITIIDTLPMSRQWDPGAVPTNEHPYGDNTLDAYAKRQGALDSAHNERHLGLEDSHIMLVAMKHHLAALKAQRKGPWGPAGRAGVGGKSCGRKR
;
A
#
# COMPACT_ATOMS: atom_id res chain seq x y z
N MET A 1 -10.53 -26.08 -5.60
CA MET A 1 -9.20 -26.52 -5.12
C MET A 1 -8.21 -25.45 -5.47
N THR A 2 -7.62 -24.79 -4.48
CA THR A 2 -6.48 -23.89 -4.66
C THR A 2 -5.34 -24.73 -5.23
N ASP A 3 -4.81 -24.35 -6.39
CA ASP A 3 -3.60 -24.98 -6.93
C ASP A 3 -2.46 -24.67 -5.97
N ARG A 4 -1.99 -25.67 -5.22
CA ARG A 4 -0.95 -25.49 -4.19
C ARG A 4 0.46 -25.69 -4.74
N ALA A 5 0.60 -26.09 -6.01
CA ALA A 5 1.90 -26.36 -6.62
C ALA A 5 2.79 -25.11 -6.69
N TRP A 6 2.20 -23.90 -6.70
CA TRP A 6 2.98 -22.67 -6.74
C TRP A 6 3.73 -22.38 -5.45
N PHE A 7 3.31 -22.91 -4.29
CA PHE A 7 4.05 -22.77 -3.02
C PHE A 7 5.35 -23.57 -3.04
N ASP A 8 5.31 -24.80 -3.53
CA ASP A 8 6.53 -25.61 -3.70
C ASP A 8 7.48 -24.96 -4.69
N ALA A 9 6.93 -24.42 -5.79
CA ALA A 9 7.71 -23.67 -6.75
C ALA A 9 8.31 -22.39 -6.14
N ALA A 10 7.59 -21.71 -5.25
CA ALA A 10 8.10 -20.56 -4.49
C ALA A 10 9.27 -20.96 -3.58
N LYS A 11 9.19 -22.10 -2.90
CA LYS A 11 10.31 -22.63 -2.11
C LYS A 11 11.51 -23.01 -2.98
N GLY A 12 11.27 -23.46 -4.20
CA GLY A 12 12.31 -23.69 -5.21
C GLY A 12 13.13 -22.44 -5.55
N ASP A 13 12.58 -21.24 -5.31
CA ASP A 13 13.29 -19.97 -5.51
C ASP A 13 14.24 -19.61 -4.37
N ILE A 14 14.21 -20.28 -3.21
CA ILE A 14 15.04 -19.92 -2.04
C ILE A 14 16.54 -19.79 -2.38
N PRO A 15 17.19 -20.67 -3.17
CA PRO A 15 18.63 -20.55 -3.44
C PRO A 15 19.05 -19.22 -4.10
N GLN A 16 18.28 -18.71 -5.07
CA GLN A 16 18.59 -17.42 -5.73
C GLN A 16 18.41 -16.23 -4.77
N TRP A 17 17.39 -16.30 -3.91
CA TRP A 17 17.17 -15.28 -2.89
C TRP A 17 18.25 -15.32 -1.81
N ALA A 18 18.68 -16.50 -1.38
CA ALA A 18 19.74 -16.67 -0.40
C ALA A 18 21.09 -16.12 -0.88
N ALA A 19 21.41 -16.32 -2.15
CA ALA A 19 22.62 -15.76 -2.76
C ALA A 19 22.59 -14.23 -2.86
N SER A 20 21.43 -13.66 -3.19
CA SER A 20 21.30 -12.23 -3.54
C SER A 20 20.88 -11.34 -2.36
N MET A 21 20.26 -11.93 -1.33
CA MET A 21 19.68 -11.22 -0.18
C MET A 21 20.10 -11.93 1.11
N PRO A 22 21.36 -11.82 1.54
CA PRO A 22 21.85 -12.50 2.76
C PRO A 22 21.28 -11.89 4.06
N LYS A 23 20.76 -10.66 3.98
CA LYS A 23 20.24 -9.91 5.13
C LYS A 23 18.84 -9.39 4.87
N ASP A 24 18.05 -9.30 5.93
CA ASP A 24 16.72 -8.69 5.92
C ASP A 24 16.79 -7.14 6.02
N ALA A 25 15.62 -6.49 6.09
CA ALA A 25 15.50 -5.04 6.21
C ALA A 25 16.00 -4.50 7.58
N ASP A 26 16.21 -5.38 8.55
CA ASP A 26 16.75 -5.08 9.86
C ASP A 26 18.27 -5.28 9.95
N GLY A 27 18.88 -5.82 8.89
CA GLY A 27 20.31 -6.07 8.79
C GLY A 27 20.74 -7.40 9.42
N THR A 28 19.78 -8.24 9.80
CA THR A 28 20.01 -9.57 10.37
C THR A 28 20.23 -10.57 9.25
N THR A 29 21.13 -11.52 9.44
CA THR A 29 21.32 -12.63 8.50
C THR A 29 20.05 -13.46 8.43
N ILE A 30 19.54 -13.70 7.21
CA ILE A 30 18.35 -14.51 7.01
C ILE A 30 18.75 -15.97 7.12
N ASP A 31 18.17 -16.69 8.08
CA ASP A 31 18.19 -18.15 8.06
C ASP A 31 17.10 -18.65 7.10
N TRP A 32 17.57 -19.07 5.92
CA TRP A 32 16.78 -19.55 4.79
C TRP A 32 16.30 -20.99 4.97
N ASP A 33 16.88 -21.76 5.89
CA ASP A 33 16.40 -23.11 6.21
C ASP A 33 15.10 -23.04 7.02
N TRP A 34 14.97 -22.06 7.92
CA TRP A 34 13.68 -21.74 8.54
C TRP A 34 12.65 -21.26 7.51
N VAL A 35 13.03 -20.41 6.55
CA VAL A 35 12.10 -20.00 5.46
C VAL A 35 11.61 -21.24 4.70
N ARG A 36 12.50 -22.21 4.44
CA ARG A 36 12.16 -23.48 3.80
C ARG A 36 11.23 -24.34 4.64
N SER A 37 11.35 -24.30 5.97
CA SER A 37 10.51 -25.09 6.88
C SER A 37 9.09 -24.54 7.06
N LEU A 38 8.81 -23.29 6.70
CA LEU A 38 7.47 -22.69 6.81
C LEU A 38 6.43 -23.44 5.98
N ASP A 39 5.24 -23.69 6.53
CA ASP A 39 4.09 -24.17 5.75
C ASP A 39 3.38 -22.99 5.07
N LEU A 40 3.85 -22.64 3.87
CA LEU A 40 3.29 -21.52 3.11
C LEU A 40 1.87 -21.81 2.59
N ALA A 41 1.48 -23.08 2.48
CA ALA A 41 0.21 -23.49 1.88
C ALA A 41 -0.93 -23.51 2.90
N HIS A 42 -0.65 -23.96 4.13
CA HIS A 42 -1.66 -24.06 5.19
C HIS A 42 -1.57 -22.93 6.23
N GLY A 43 -0.52 -22.11 6.18
CA GLY A 43 -0.29 -21.03 7.14
C GLY A 43 0.78 -21.39 8.17
N VAL A 44 1.30 -20.36 8.82
CA VAL A 44 2.50 -20.45 9.68
C VAL A 44 2.22 -20.23 11.17
N GLY A 45 0.95 -20.02 11.55
CA GLY A 45 0.50 -19.90 12.94
C GLY A 45 -0.57 -20.95 13.26
N THR A 46 -0.87 -21.13 14.53
CA THR A 46 -1.84 -22.14 15.00
C THR A 46 -2.72 -21.57 16.10
N ILE A 47 -4.03 -21.81 16.02
CA ILE A 47 -4.95 -21.53 17.12
C ILE A 47 -4.95 -22.76 18.05
N PRO A 48 -4.49 -22.64 19.31
CA PRO A 48 -4.36 -23.78 20.21
C PRO A 48 -5.70 -24.16 20.85
N GLU A 49 -5.73 -25.27 21.60
CA GLU A 49 -6.79 -25.53 22.59
C GLU A 49 -6.85 -24.37 23.59
N SER A 50 -8.05 -23.88 23.89
CA SER A 50 -8.27 -22.52 24.43
C SER A 50 -8.00 -22.33 25.94
N THR A 51 -6.84 -22.75 26.45
CA THR A 51 -6.39 -22.36 27.81
C THR A 51 -5.80 -20.93 27.81
N PRO A 52 -5.86 -20.19 28.93
CA PRO A 52 -5.24 -18.87 29.03
C PRO A 52 -3.77 -18.83 28.60
N GLN A 53 -2.97 -19.79 29.07
CA GLN A 53 -1.53 -19.84 28.80
C GLN A 53 -1.25 -20.19 27.32
N SER A 54 -2.00 -21.11 26.73
CA SER A 54 -1.80 -21.48 25.33
C SER A 54 -2.14 -20.34 24.37
N ILE A 55 -3.19 -19.55 24.64
CA ILE A 55 -3.54 -18.36 23.83
C ILE A 55 -2.41 -17.32 23.89
N HIS A 56 -1.90 -17.04 25.09
CA HIS A 56 -0.77 -16.15 25.30
C HIS A 56 0.48 -16.60 24.53
N ASP A 57 0.87 -17.88 24.69
CA ASP A 57 2.09 -18.42 24.09
C ASP A 57 1.98 -18.47 22.56
N ALA A 58 0.79 -18.79 22.03
CA ALA A 58 0.52 -18.74 20.60
C ALA A 58 0.62 -17.30 20.06
N LEU A 59 0.03 -16.31 20.73
CA LEU A 59 0.09 -14.91 20.30
C LEU A 59 1.53 -14.40 20.28
N LYS A 60 2.32 -14.74 21.31
CA LYS A 60 3.74 -14.40 21.39
C LYS A 60 4.55 -15.03 20.26
N ALA A 61 4.31 -16.32 19.97
CA ALA A 61 4.98 -17.02 18.87
C ALA A 61 4.60 -16.47 17.49
N ASP A 62 3.33 -16.14 17.29
CA ASP A 62 2.83 -15.57 16.04
C ASP A 62 3.38 -14.17 15.80
N TYR A 63 3.47 -13.32 16.84
CA TYR A 63 4.15 -12.03 16.73
C TYR A 63 5.63 -12.18 16.35
N ALA A 64 6.36 -13.09 16.98
CA ALA A 64 7.77 -13.34 16.64
C ALA A 64 7.94 -13.82 15.19
N THR A 65 7.04 -14.69 14.72
CA THR A 65 7.02 -15.19 13.34
C THR A 65 6.73 -14.05 12.34
N ARG A 66 5.73 -13.21 12.64
CA ARG A 66 5.35 -12.06 11.81
C ARG A 66 6.50 -11.06 11.68
N GLU A 67 7.15 -10.72 12.80
CA GLU A 67 8.30 -9.79 12.79
C GLU A 67 9.40 -10.28 11.84
N ARG A 68 9.74 -11.57 11.90
CA ARG A 68 10.74 -12.18 11.02
C ARG A 68 10.29 -12.19 9.56
N LEU A 69 9.04 -12.57 9.27
CA LEU A 69 8.50 -12.53 7.90
C LEU A 69 8.52 -11.13 7.30
N GLU A 70 8.04 -10.13 8.04
CA GLU A 70 7.94 -8.76 7.55
C GLU A 70 9.30 -8.10 7.34
N SER A 71 10.31 -8.48 8.11
CA SER A 71 11.70 -8.03 7.86
C SER A 71 12.23 -8.53 6.52
N ILE A 72 11.93 -9.77 6.15
CA ILE A 72 12.33 -10.39 4.89
C ILE A 72 11.55 -9.74 3.73
N ILE A 73 10.21 -9.70 3.83
CA ILE A 73 9.32 -9.13 2.81
C ILE A 73 9.68 -7.67 2.51
N ALA A 74 9.97 -6.86 3.54
CA ALA A 74 10.35 -5.46 3.38
C ALA A 74 11.66 -5.27 2.58
N GLN A 75 12.56 -6.26 2.58
CA GLN A 75 13.81 -6.21 1.82
C GLN A 75 13.66 -6.73 0.38
N CYS A 76 12.70 -7.62 0.13
CA CYS A 76 12.52 -8.30 -1.16
C CYS A 76 12.38 -7.33 -2.34
N ASN A 77 11.57 -6.27 -2.19
CA ASN A 77 11.36 -5.28 -3.26
C ASN A 77 12.67 -4.65 -3.70
N SER A 78 13.48 -4.21 -2.72
CA SER A 78 14.76 -3.57 -3.02
C SER A 78 15.71 -4.56 -3.66
N ALA A 79 15.88 -5.75 -3.06
CA ALA A 79 16.76 -6.79 -3.58
C ALA A 79 16.42 -7.18 -5.03
N PHE A 80 15.14 -7.38 -5.35
CA PHE A 80 14.69 -7.74 -6.68
C PHE A 80 14.88 -6.63 -7.72
N MET A 81 14.62 -5.38 -7.34
CA MET A 81 14.73 -4.23 -8.26
C MET A 81 16.18 -3.79 -8.47
N THR A 82 17.09 -4.09 -7.55
CA THR A 82 18.52 -3.77 -7.65
C THR A 82 19.40 -4.96 -8.03
N ASP A 83 18.81 -6.14 -8.27
CA ASP A 83 19.49 -7.30 -8.83
C ASP A 83 19.71 -7.10 -10.34
N PHE A 84 20.74 -6.31 -10.67
CA PHE A 84 21.06 -5.92 -12.04
C PHE A 84 21.58 -7.10 -12.88
N ASP A 85 22.21 -8.07 -12.22
CA ASP A 85 22.70 -9.30 -12.86
C ASP A 85 21.58 -10.32 -13.11
N ARG A 86 20.36 -10.04 -12.62
CA ARG A 86 19.15 -10.86 -12.79
C ARG A 86 19.31 -12.28 -12.25
N PHE A 87 20.05 -12.44 -11.15
CA PHE A 87 20.15 -13.73 -10.45
C PHE A 87 18.80 -14.17 -9.87
N ILE A 88 17.98 -13.21 -9.42
CA ILE A 88 16.61 -13.44 -8.97
C ILE A 88 15.67 -13.41 -10.18
N GLY A 89 15.35 -14.58 -10.71
CA GLY A 89 14.47 -14.79 -11.85
C GLY A 89 12.98 -14.58 -11.58
N SER A 90 12.52 -14.73 -10.33
CA SER A 90 11.09 -14.58 -9.98
C SER A 90 10.86 -13.94 -8.61
N TYR A 91 9.76 -13.18 -8.53
CA TYR A 91 9.21 -12.56 -7.32
C TYR A 91 8.22 -13.45 -6.56
N ARG A 92 8.08 -14.72 -6.96
CA ARG A 92 7.11 -15.66 -6.41
C ARG A 92 7.32 -15.97 -4.92
N LEU A 93 8.56 -16.12 -4.44
CA LEU A 93 8.83 -16.35 -3.01
C LEU A 93 8.32 -15.20 -2.11
N PRO A 94 8.65 -13.91 -2.36
CA PRO A 94 8.07 -12.79 -1.63
C PRO A 94 6.53 -12.81 -1.58
N ARG A 95 5.88 -13.17 -2.70
CA ARG A 95 4.42 -13.31 -2.75
C ARG A 95 3.90 -14.44 -1.85
N ALA A 96 4.59 -15.59 -1.84
CA ALA A 96 4.24 -16.71 -0.96
C ALA A 96 4.42 -16.36 0.52
N LEU A 97 5.47 -15.60 0.87
CA LEU A 97 5.68 -15.11 2.24
C LEU A 97 4.58 -14.13 2.65
N ALA A 98 4.20 -13.19 1.78
CA ALA A 98 3.09 -12.27 2.05
C ALA A 98 1.75 -13.01 2.17
N TYR A 99 1.48 -14.00 1.31
CA TYR A 99 0.32 -14.87 1.41
C TYR A 99 0.21 -15.55 2.78
N ALA A 100 1.30 -16.13 3.27
CA ALA A 100 1.36 -16.77 4.58
C ALA A 100 1.21 -15.75 5.72
N ASN A 101 1.83 -14.57 5.58
CA ASN A 101 1.78 -13.51 6.59
C ASN A 101 0.37 -12.94 6.78
N ARG A 102 -0.46 -12.85 5.73
CA ARG A 102 -1.85 -12.40 5.85
C ARG A 102 -2.69 -13.34 6.72
N ARG A 103 -2.56 -14.65 6.47
CA ARG A 103 -3.23 -15.69 7.28
C ARG A 103 -2.70 -15.73 8.71
N LEU A 104 -1.40 -15.48 8.91
CA LEU A 104 -0.84 -15.29 10.25
C LEU A 104 -1.47 -14.09 10.97
N ASN A 105 -1.75 -12.98 10.26
CA ASN A 105 -2.43 -11.83 10.86
C ASN A 105 -3.91 -12.13 11.19
N ASP A 106 -4.59 -12.96 10.41
CA ASP A 106 -5.93 -13.44 10.77
C ASP A 106 -5.89 -14.29 12.05
N ASN A 107 -4.89 -15.17 12.18
CA ASN A 107 -4.66 -15.94 13.42
C ASN A 107 -4.37 -15.04 14.61
N ILE A 108 -3.47 -14.05 14.47
CA ILE A 108 -3.17 -13.06 15.50
C ILE A 108 -4.44 -12.33 15.93
N ASN A 109 -5.25 -11.84 14.99
CA ASN A 109 -6.50 -11.14 15.32
C ASN A 109 -7.50 -12.06 16.03
N THR A 110 -7.53 -13.35 15.66
CA THR A 110 -8.36 -14.35 16.34
C THR A 110 -7.88 -14.61 17.77
N LEU A 111 -6.57 -14.74 17.99
CA LEU A 111 -5.98 -14.91 19.32
C LEU A 111 -6.21 -13.69 20.22
N LEU A 112 -6.09 -12.48 19.66
CA LEU A 112 -6.43 -11.24 20.35
C LEU A 112 -7.87 -11.28 20.83
N HIS A 113 -8.81 -11.62 19.94
CA HIS A 113 -10.23 -11.70 20.25
C HIS A 113 -10.56 -12.79 21.30
N LEU A 114 -9.96 -13.98 21.17
CA LEU A 114 -10.11 -15.06 22.15
C LEU A 114 -9.61 -14.65 23.54
N GLY A 115 -8.48 -13.95 23.61
CA GLY A 115 -7.96 -13.43 24.88
C GLY A 115 -8.86 -12.37 25.51
N GLU A 116 -9.50 -11.51 24.72
CA GLU A 116 -10.53 -10.59 25.22
C GLU A 116 -11.76 -11.34 25.74
N GLN A 117 -12.26 -12.34 25.01
CA GLN A 117 -13.40 -13.17 25.44
C GLN A 117 -13.12 -13.91 26.76
N GLN A 118 -11.87 -14.28 27.00
CA GLN A 118 -11.43 -14.94 28.24
C GLN A 118 -10.97 -13.96 29.32
N HIS A 119 -11.11 -12.64 29.09
CA HIS A 119 -10.69 -11.59 30.02
C HIS A 119 -9.20 -11.64 30.40
N LEU A 120 -8.34 -12.14 29.51
CA LEU A 120 -6.88 -12.15 29.70
C LEU A 120 -6.29 -10.74 29.56
N TRP A 121 -6.90 -9.95 28.68
CA TRP A 121 -6.53 -8.57 28.38
C TRP A 121 -7.73 -7.82 27.78
N ALA A 122 -7.62 -6.50 27.73
CA ALA A 122 -8.40 -5.65 26.82
C ALA A 122 -7.51 -5.20 25.67
N VAL A 123 -8.03 -5.17 24.43
CA VAL A 123 -7.29 -4.70 23.25
C VAL A 123 -7.73 -3.28 22.91
N SER A 124 -6.76 -2.37 22.77
CA SER A 124 -6.98 -1.07 22.12
C SER A 124 -6.11 -0.96 20.86
N ARG A 125 -6.62 -0.30 19.83
CA ARG A 125 -5.84 -0.02 18.61
C ARG A 125 -5.33 1.42 18.65
N GLU A 126 -4.02 1.58 18.75
CA GLU A 126 -3.38 2.88 18.93
C GLU A 126 -2.44 3.19 17.77
N ARG A 127 -2.50 4.42 17.24
CA ARG A 127 -1.50 4.92 16.29
C ARG A 127 -0.22 5.25 17.06
N ARG A 128 0.82 4.42 16.90
CA ARG A 128 2.15 4.64 17.48
C ARG A 128 3.18 4.81 16.37
N GLY A 129 3.80 5.98 16.33
CA GLY A 129 4.76 6.32 15.28
C GLY A 129 4.13 6.20 13.89
N ARG A 130 4.59 5.20 13.11
CA ARG A 130 4.18 4.96 11.71
C ARG A 130 3.14 3.88 11.51
N ALA A 131 2.69 3.21 12.57
CA ALA A 131 1.72 2.12 12.46
C ALA A 131 0.61 2.23 13.51
N THR A 132 -0.55 1.70 13.17
CA THR A 132 -1.59 1.38 14.14
C THR A 132 -1.34 -0.03 14.64
N ILE A 133 -1.19 -0.20 15.95
CA ILE A 133 -0.90 -1.51 16.57
C ILE A 133 -1.98 -1.88 17.59
N ALA A 134 -2.14 -3.18 17.81
CA ALA A 134 -2.89 -3.68 18.96
C ALA A 134 -2.04 -3.48 20.23
N VAL A 135 -2.65 -2.94 21.28
CA VAL A 135 -2.05 -2.72 22.59
C VAL A 135 -2.86 -3.50 23.61
N LEU A 136 -2.21 -4.43 24.30
CA LEU A 136 -2.85 -5.22 25.35
C LEU A 136 -2.76 -4.49 26.68
N LYS A 137 -3.91 -4.31 27.35
CA LYS A 137 -4.03 -3.71 28.68
C LYS A 137 -4.57 -4.75 29.66
N PRO A 138 -4.21 -4.68 30.96
CA PRO A 138 -4.83 -5.51 31.97
C PRO A 138 -6.35 -5.37 31.93
N TYR A 139 -7.07 -6.47 32.06
CA TYR A 139 -8.52 -6.45 32.09
C TYR A 139 -9.01 -5.76 33.37
N SER A 140 -9.76 -4.67 33.25
CA SER A 140 -10.20 -3.83 34.38
C SER A 140 -11.64 -4.09 34.84
N GLY A 141 -12.30 -5.16 34.39
CA GLY A 141 -13.66 -5.53 34.84
C GLY A 141 -14.80 -4.68 34.27
N SER A 142 -14.51 -3.53 33.66
CA SER A 142 -15.44 -2.75 32.85
C SER A 142 -15.48 -3.34 31.44
N GLY A 143 -16.61 -3.93 31.05
CA GLY A 143 -16.79 -4.55 29.73
C GLY A 143 -16.46 -3.60 28.56
N PRO A 144 -16.10 -4.15 27.39
CA PRO A 144 -15.72 -3.33 26.25
C PRO A 144 -16.89 -2.44 25.82
N SER A 145 -16.64 -1.14 25.72
CA SER A 145 -17.45 -0.24 24.90
C SER A 145 -17.31 -0.72 23.45
N ASN A 146 -18.42 -1.06 22.81
CA ASN A 146 -18.47 -1.43 21.39
C ASN A 146 -18.11 -0.26 20.44
N ASP A 147 -17.77 0.91 20.98
CA ASP A 147 -17.66 2.15 20.22
C ASP A 147 -16.20 2.58 19.97
N ASP A 148 -15.20 1.86 20.48
CA ASP A 148 -13.78 2.28 20.46
C ASP A 148 -12.88 1.44 19.53
N GLN A 149 -13.44 0.98 18.41
CA GLN A 149 -12.61 0.54 17.28
C GLN A 149 -12.02 1.77 16.57
N GLY A 150 -10.95 2.30 17.15
CA GLY A 150 -9.93 3.16 16.56
C GLY A 150 -10.37 4.03 15.38
N MET A 151 -10.76 5.28 15.69
CA MET A 151 -10.66 6.41 14.76
C MET A 151 -9.27 6.40 14.08
N LEU A 152 -9.20 5.95 12.83
CA LEU A 152 -8.13 6.40 11.93
C LEU A 152 -8.48 7.82 11.56
N ASP A 153 -7.88 8.76 12.28
CA ASP A 153 -7.89 10.16 11.87
C ASP A 153 -7.13 10.31 10.54
N LEU A 154 -7.89 10.41 9.45
CA LEU A 154 -7.43 10.77 8.11
C LEU A 154 -7.49 12.29 7.87
N SER A 155 -7.77 13.10 8.90
CA SER A 155 -7.84 14.56 8.81
C SER A 155 -7.39 15.18 10.12
N GLY A 156 -6.07 15.41 10.26
CA GLY A 156 -5.45 15.87 11.50
C GLY A 156 -6.21 16.99 12.20
N GLU A 157 -6.90 16.66 13.29
CA GLU A 157 -7.44 17.64 14.24
C GLU A 157 -7.13 17.22 15.68
N ALA A 158 -6.56 18.15 16.44
CA ALA A 158 -6.20 17.98 17.84
C ALA A 158 -7.17 18.74 18.75
N GLY A 159 -7.58 18.09 19.85
CA GLY A 159 -7.99 18.78 21.08
C GLY A 159 -9.27 18.28 21.72
N GLY A 160 -9.17 17.72 22.93
CA GLY A 160 -10.33 17.47 23.79
C GLY A 160 -9.97 16.74 25.09
N THR A 161 -9.92 17.48 26.19
CA THR A 161 -9.60 17.03 27.56
C THR A 161 -10.65 16.08 28.15
N SER A 162 -10.21 14.96 28.73
CA SER A 162 -11.04 14.03 29.51
C SER A 162 -11.20 14.51 30.96
N ALA A 163 -12.45 14.64 31.41
CA ALA A 163 -12.83 14.83 32.81
C ALA A 163 -13.02 13.46 33.49
N GLY A 164 -12.50 13.35 34.72
CA GLY A 164 -12.51 12.11 35.49
C GLY A 164 -13.89 11.71 36.01
N ASN A 165 -14.07 10.41 36.19
CA ASN A 165 -15.13 9.87 37.02
C ASN A 165 -14.59 8.74 37.90
N THR A 166 -14.69 8.95 39.21
CA THR A 166 -14.53 7.99 40.29
C THR A 166 -15.77 7.11 40.40
N ALA A 167 -15.63 5.78 40.35
CA ALA A 167 -16.69 4.86 40.76
C ALA A 167 -16.12 3.59 41.41
N ALA A 168 -16.45 3.46 42.70
CA ALA A 168 -16.49 2.30 43.60
C ALA A 168 -15.95 0.94 43.09
N GLU A 169 -14.86 0.52 43.73
CA GLU A 169 -14.41 -0.87 43.81
C GLU A 169 -15.37 -1.68 44.71
N ASN A 170 -16.03 -2.67 44.13
CA ASN A 170 -16.50 -3.86 44.83
C ASN A 170 -16.96 -4.91 43.81
N SER A 171 -16.03 -5.75 43.36
CA SER A 171 -16.37 -7.08 42.85
C SER A 171 -15.21 -8.05 43.11
N ASP A 172 -15.40 -8.90 44.13
CA ASP A 172 -14.58 -10.09 44.43
C ASP A 172 -14.76 -11.16 43.33
N VAL A 173 -14.51 -10.79 42.08
CA VAL A 173 -14.40 -11.75 40.98
C VAL A 173 -12.93 -12.14 40.88
N LYS A 174 -12.62 -13.33 41.40
CA LYS A 174 -11.30 -13.92 41.29
C LYS A 174 -11.07 -14.34 39.84
N PHE A 175 -10.54 -13.41 39.02
CA PHE A 175 -10.23 -13.68 37.62
C PHE A 175 -9.11 -14.74 37.53
N PRO A 176 -9.22 -15.72 36.62
CA PRO A 176 -8.21 -16.75 36.48
C PRO A 176 -6.92 -16.17 35.87
N THR A 177 -5.79 -16.46 36.53
CA THR A 177 -4.40 -16.38 36.05
C THR A 177 -3.98 -15.07 35.38
N THR A 178 -3.26 -14.21 36.11
CA THR A 178 -2.53 -13.07 35.52
C THR A 178 -1.43 -13.58 34.59
N VAL A 179 -1.69 -13.57 33.29
CA VAL A 179 -0.65 -13.79 32.28
C VAL A 179 0.15 -12.49 32.13
N ALA A 180 1.46 -12.60 31.94
CA ALA A 180 2.30 -11.41 31.74
C ALA A 180 1.92 -10.74 30.40
N LEU A 181 1.74 -9.41 30.39
CA LEU A 181 1.42 -8.69 29.16
C LEU A 181 2.66 -8.04 28.52
N ASP A 182 3.74 -7.86 29.28
CA ASP A 182 4.92 -7.12 28.83
C ASP A 182 5.71 -7.86 27.75
N ASP A 183 5.65 -9.20 27.73
CA ASP A 183 6.37 -10.05 26.78
C ASP A 183 5.52 -10.51 25.58
N VAL A 184 4.27 -10.01 25.47
CA VAL A 184 3.32 -10.31 24.40
C VAL A 184 2.72 -9.03 23.79
N GLN A 185 3.52 -7.99 23.59
CA GLN A 185 3.11 -6.75 22.91
C GLN A 185 3.49 -6.76 21.42
N ASP A 186 2.65 -6.13 20.60
CA ASP A 186 2.98 -5.86 19.20
C ASP A 186 4.09 -4.80 19.09
N ARG A 187 5.25 -5.20 18.57
CA ARG A 187 6.42 -4.31 18.42
C ARG A 187 6.54 -3.66 17.05
N THR A 188 5.55 -3.81 16.17
CA THR A 188 5.58 -3.31 14.78
C THR A 188 5.99 -1.84 14.70
N ALA A 189 5.39 -0.98 15.53
CA ALA A 189 5.67 0.46 15.53
C ALA A 189 7.16 0.76 15.80
N ALA A 190 7.72 0.15 16.85
CA ALA A 190 9.13 0.31 17.21
C ALA A 190 10.07 -0.18 16.10
N ILE A 191 9.74 -1.31 15.47
CA ILE A 191 10.54 -1.88 14.37
C ILE A 191 10.53 -0.95 13.15
N LEU A 192 9.35 -0.44 12.76
CA LEU A 192 9.22 0.47 11.63
C LEU A 192 9.93 1.81 11.87
N ASP A 193 9.89 2.32 13.10
CA ASP A 193 10.62 3.53 13.49
C ASP A 193 12.14 3.31 13.46
N ALA A 194 12.62 2.17 13.98
CA ALA A 194 14.03 1.79 13.89
C ALA A 194 14.49 1.66 12.42
N ARG A 195 13.68 1.05 11.55
CA ARG A 195 13.93 0.99 10.09
C ARG A 195 14.02 2.39 9.48
N ALA A 196 13.11 3.29 9.84
CA ALA A 196 13.10 4.65 9.32
C ALA A 196 14.34 5.45 9.74
N GLU A 197 14.76 5.34 11.00
CA GLU A 197 15.98 6.00 11.49
C GLU A 197 17.24 5.39 10.85
N ARG A 198 17.33 4.07 10.65
CA ARG A 198 18.43 3.46 9.90
C ARG A 198 18.52 3.97 8.47
N ARG A 199 17.39 4.02 7.74
CA ARG A 199 17.34 4.59 6.37
C ARG A 199 17.76 6.05 6.36
N LYS A 200 17.38 6.84 7.38
CA LYS A 200 17.78 8.23 7.52
C LYS A 200 19.29 8.35 7.74
N ALA A 201 19.87 7.55 8.65
CA ALA A 201 21.31 7.50 8.89
C ALA A 201 22.10 7.11 7.63
N GLN A 202 21.67 6.07 6.91
CA GLN A 202 22.29 5.65 5.64
C GLN A 202 22.28 6.77 4.59
N ARG A 203 21.17 7.53 4.47
CA ARG A 203 21.11 8.69 3.58
C ARG A 203 22.08 9.80 3.98
N PHE A 204 22.22 10.07 5.28
CA PHE A 204 23.19 11.06 5.77
C PHE A 204 24.63 10.62 5.47
N GLN A 205 24.97 9.35 5.72
CA GLN A 205 26.28 8.80 5.40
C GLN A 205 26.58 8.88 3.90
N LYS A 206 25.63 8.50 3.04
CA LYS A 206 25.78 8.61 1.58
C LYS A 206 26.04 10.06 1.16
N ARG A 207 25.26 11.03 1.66
CA ARG A 207 25.44 12.46 1.36
C ARG A 207 26.81 12.98 1.82
N ALA A 208 27.27 12.55 2.99
CA ALA A 208 28.59 12.93 3.49
C ALA A 208 29.71 12.36 2.59
N GLY A 209 29.57 11.09 2.16
CA GLY A 209 30.48 10.46 1.20
C GLY A 209 30.52 11.17 -0.15
N ASP A 210 29.35 11.47 -0.73
CA ASP A 210 29.22 12.20 -2.00
C ASP A 210 29.89 13.59 -1.90
N ALA A 211 29.69 14.31 -0.79
CA ALA A 211 30.32 15.61 -0.54
C ALA A 211 31.85 15.50 -0.36
N ALA A 212 32.34 14.45 0.30
CA ALA A 212 33.76 14.19 0.45
C ALA A 212 34.42 13.88 -0.90
N MET A 213 33.78 13.05 -1.74
CA MET A 213 34.25 12.76 -3.10
C MET A 213 34.24 14.01 -4.00
N ALA A 214 33.21 14.85 -3.91
CA ALA A 214 33.18 16.11 -4.64
C ALA A 214 34.33 17.04 -4.24
N ARG A 215 34.63 17.16 -2.94
CA ARG A 215 35.79 17.93 -2.44
C ARG A 215 37.12 17.34 -2.91
N ALA A 216 37.26 16.01 -2.86
CA ALA A 216 38.47 15.33 -3.33
C ALA A 216 38.71 15.55 -4.84
N ASN A 217 37.66 15.43 -5.66
CA ASN A 217 37.74 15.70 -7.11
C ASN A 217 38.06 17.15 -7.43
N LEU A 218 37.56 18.12 -6.64
CA LEU A 218 37.92 19.53 -6.78
C LEU A 218 39.37 19.83 -6.34
N SER A 219 39.89 19.08 -5.37
CA SER A 219 41.29 19.20 -4.94
C SER A 219 42.30 18.53 -5.88
N GLY A 220 41.86 17.61 -6.75
CA GLY A 220 42.70 16.89 -7.72
C GLY A 220 42.96 17.62 -9.03
N ALA A 221 42.27 18.75 -9.29
CA ALA A 221 42.44 19.56 -10.49
C ALA A 221 43.31 20.81 -10.22
N THR A 222 44.56 20.61 -9.79
CA THR A 222 45.56 21.69 -9.82
C THR A 222 46.43 21.54 -11.07
N SER A 223 45.90 21.95 -12.23
CA SER A 223 46.72 22.39 -13.36
C SER A 223 46.88 23.91 -13.26
N PRO A 224 48.11 24.45 -13.26
CA PRO A 224 48.34 25.88 -13.14
C PRO A 224 48.12 26.55 -14.49
N GLY A 225 47.01 27.27 -14.65
CA GLY A 225 46.82 28.17 -15.79
C GLY A 225 45.38 28.19 -16.29
N GLY A 226 44.59 29.13 -15.77
CA GLY A 226 43.27 29.44 -16.32
C GLY A 226 42.43 30.21 -15.30
N ALA A 227 42.38 31.53 -15.45
CA ALA A 227 41.54 32.40 -14.63
C ALA A 227 40.08 31.95 -14.69
N ALA A 228 39.56 31.42 -13.57
CA ALA A 228 38.15 31.14 -13.42
C ALA A 228 37.43 32.45 -13.11
N SER A 229 36.68 32.95 -14.10
CA SER A 229 35.68 33.98 -13.91
C SER A 229 34.65 33.50 -12.89
N SER A 230 34.42 34.31 -11.86
CA SER A 230 33.36 34.11 -10.88
C SER A 230 32.00 34.31 -11.56
N GLY A 231 31.49 33.25 -12.19
CA GLY A 231 30.12 33.18 -12.64
C GLY A 231 29.20 33.03 -11.43
N ASN A 232 28.49 34.11 -11.08
CA ASN A 232 27.35 34.08 -10.18
C ASN A 232 26.35 33.02 -10.67
N ALA A 233 26.32 31.86 -10.03
CA ALA A 233 25.31 30.83 -10.23
C ALA A 233 24.02 31.21 -9.50
N THR A 234 23.33 32.24 -9.98
CA THR A 234 21.91 32.48 -9.65
C THR A 234 21.08 31.50 -10.47
N GLY A 235 20.81 30.33 -9.89
CA GLY A 235 20.01 29.28 -10.52
C GLY A 235 19.89 28.06 -9.63
N HIS A 236 19.32 28.21 -8.44
CA HIS A 236 18.81 27.05 -7.69
C HIS A 236 17.61 26.49 -8.46
N HIS A 237 17.85 25.64 -9.45
CA HIS A 237 16.80 24.76 -9.93
C HIS A 237 16.43 23.84 -8.75
N PRO A 238 15.17 23.83 -8.28
CA PRO A 238 14.72 22.85 -7.30
C PRO A 238 15.05 21.46 -7.82
N LYS A 239 15.57 20.58 -6.95
CA LYS A 239 15.80 19.19 -7.36
C LYS A 239 14.47 18.60 -7.82
N PRO A 240 14.44 17.87 -8.95
CA PRO A 240 13.21 17.22 -9.40
C PRO A 240 12.67 16.31 -8.30
N ASP A 241 11.37 16.39 -8.02
CA ASP A 241 10.72 15.48 -7.08
C ASP A 241 10.76 14.08 -7.73
N TRP A 242 11.03 13.04 -6.94
CA TRP A 242 11.00 11.67 -7.48
C TRP A 242 9.60 11.31 -8.00
N ARG A 243 8.55 11.98 -7.50
CA ARG A 243 7.19 11.86 -8.00
C ARG A 243 7.00 12.39 -9.41
N ASP A 244 7.87 13.27 -9.89
CA ASP A 244 7.85 13.76 -11.27
C ASP A 244 8.04 12.63 -12.29
N ALA A 245 8.53 11.46 -11.86
CA ALA A 245 8.61 10.26 -12.69
C ALA A 245 7.23 9.72 -13.08
N TYR A 246 6.17 9.98 -12.29
CA TYR A 246 4.83 9.47 -12.53
C TYR A 246 3.95 10.39 -13.37
N LEU A 247 4.39 11.62 -13.62
CA LEU A 247 3.61 12.59 -14.38
C LEU A 247 3.41 12.13 -15.83
N PRO A 248 2.23 12.38 -16.42
CA PRO A 248 1.99 12.09 -17.83
C PRO A 248 2.83 13.00 -18.73
N GLY A 249 3.09 12.52 -19.95
CA GLY A 249 3.75 13.28 -21.00
C GLY A 249 2.76 13.83 -22.03
N ARG A 250 3.28 14.57 -23.01
CA ARG A 250 2.49 15.26 -24.06
C ARG A 250 1.66 14.33 -24.92
N ASP A 251 2.09 13.07 -25.05
CA ASP A 251 1.51 12.09 -25.98
C ASP A 251 0.68 11.02 -25.24
N VAL A 252 0.33 11.24 -23.98
CA VAL A 252 -0.62 10.37 -23.26
C VAL A 252 -1.99 10.44 -23.93
N ASP A 253 -2.60 9.28 -24.19
CA ASP A 253 -3.94 9.21 -24.76
C ASP A 253 -4.72 8.03 -24.17
N ALA A 254 -4.55 6.82 -24.71
CA ALA A 254 -5.20 5.63 -24.18
C ALA A 254 -4.59 5.20 -22.85
N VAL A 255 -5.38 5.24 -21.77
CA VAL A 255 -4.98 4.82 -20.43
C VAL A 255 -6.05 3.94 -19.77
N MET A 256 -5.65 3.14 -18.79
CA MET A 256 -6.56 2.39 -17.92
C MET A 256 -6.56 3.02 -16.53
N GLY A 257 -7.70 3.50 -16.05
CA GLY A 257 -7.87 3.87 -14.65
C GLY A 257 -8.06 2.61 -13.82
N ILE A 258 -7.45 2.57 -12.64
CA ILE A 258 -7.62 1.47 -11.70
C ILE A 258 -7.58 2.00 -10.27
N ASP A 259 -8.46 1.43 -9.44
CA ASP A 259 -8.52 1.65 -8.01
C ASP A 259 -8.91 0.34 -7.30
N ILE A 260 -8.44 0.18 -6.05
CA ILE A 260 -8.64 -1.03 -5.26
C ILE A 260 -9.12 -0.68 -3.85
N GLU A 261 -10.12 -1.43 -3.38
CA GLU A 261 -10.53 -1.40 -1.97
C GLU A 261 -9.95 -2.59 -1.22
N THR A 262 -9.56 -2.33 0.03
CA THR A 262 -8.78 -3.27 0.83
C THR A 262 -9.24 -3.31 2.28
N THR A 263 -8.93 -4.38 3.01
CA THR A 263 -9.28 -4.50 4.44
C THR A 263 -8.41 -3.64 5.36
N GLY A 264 -7.37 -3.00 4.82
CA GLY A 264 -6.38 -2.22 5.54
C GLY A 264 -5.29 -1.76 4.58
N ILE A 265 -4.22 -1.16 5.09
CA ILE A 265 -3.24 -0.44 4.25
C ILE A 265 -1.96 -1.23 3.94
N ASP A 266 -1.76 -2.40 4.55
CA ASP A 266 -0.52 -3.17 4.39
C ASP A 266 -0.73 -4.37 3.46
N PRO A 267 -0.14 -4.38 2.26
CA PRO A 267 -0.32 -5.46 1.28
C PRO A 267 0.20 -6.83 1.75
N ALA A 268 1.00 -6.89 2.81
CA ALA A 268 1.47 -8.13 3.43
C ALA A 268 0.61 -8.59 4.62
N ARG A 269 -0.38 -7.79 5.05
CA ARG A 269 -1.29 -8.12 6.17
C ARG A 269 -2.75 -8.18 5.76
N ASP A 270 -3.14 -7.43 4.74
CA ASP A 270 -4.52 -7.16 4.38
C ASP A 270 -4.93 -7.79 3.02
N TYR A 271 -6.24 -7.75 2.72
CA TYR A 271 -6.82 -8.33 1.51
C TYR A 271 -7.37 -7.26 0.56
N ILE A 272 -7.24 -7.51 -0.75
CA ILE A 272 -7.99 -6.77 -1.78
C ILE A 272 -9.41 -7.35 -1.81
N ILE A 273 -10.41 -6.49 -1.67
CA ILE A 273 -11.84 -6.86 -1.60
C ILE A 273 -12.66 -6.32 -2.76
N ASP A 274 -12.15 -5.30 -3.45
CA ASP A 274 -12.74 -4.70 -4.64
C ASP A 274 -11.63 -4.21 -5.58
N VAL A 275 -11.82 -4.39 -6.88
CA VAL A 275 -10.97 -3.79 -7.91
C VAL A 275 -11.88 -3.27 -9.00
N GLY A 276 -11.85 -1.97 -9.26
CA GLY A 276 -12.49 -1.39 -10.42
C GLY A 276 -11.47 -0.88 -11.42
N PHE A 277 -11.82 -0.99 -12.70
CA PHE A 277 -11.02 -0.42 -13.76
C PHE A 277 -11.90 -0.07 -14.96
N GLU A 278 -11.43 0.91 -15.70
CA GLU A 278 -12.00 1.33 -16.97
C GLU A 278 -10.92 1.94 -17.86
N PHE A 279 -11.25 2.11 -19.13
CA PHE A 279 -10.37 2.72 -20.12
C PHE A 279 -10.90 4.08 -20.52
N MET A 280 -9.99 5.01 -20.82
CA MET A 280 -10.34 6.32 -21.34
C MET A 280 -9.22 6.85 -22.23
N ASN A 281 -9.60 7.46 -23.34
CA ASN A 281 -8.68 8.25 -24.16
C ASN A 281 -8.62 9.68 -23.59
N MET A 282 -7.43 10.17 -23.26
CA MET A 282 -7.22 11.49 -22.67
C MET A 282 -7.35 12.63 -23.70
N ALA A 283 -7.02 12.37 -24.97
CA ALA A 283 -7.04 13.37 -26.04
C ALA A 283 -7.97 12.99 -27.19
N SER A 284 -7.97 11.73 -27.63
CA SER A 284 -8.86 11.25 -28.69
C SER A 284 -10.25 10.90 -28.14
N PRO A 285 -11.28 10.81 -28.99
CA PRO A 285 -12.60 10.32 -28.59
C PRO A 285 -12.56 8.87 -28.13
N ARG A 286 -13.57 8.43 -27.36
CA ARG A 286 -13.76 7.00 -27.06
C ARG A 286 -13.89 6.17 -28.35
N PRO A 287 -13.37 4.93 -28.41
CA PRO A 287 -13.50 4.09 -29.60
C PRO A 287 -14.96 3.83 -29.97
N ALA A 288 -15.26 3.83 -31.27
CA ALA A 288 -16.61 3.61 -31.76
C ALA A 288 -17.05 2.15 -31.55
N GLY A 289 -18.29 1.96 -31.09
CA GLY A 289 -18.88 0.62 -30.90
C GLY A 289 -18.51 -0.06 -29.58
N GLU A 290 -17.73 0.58 -28.71
CA GLU A 290 -17.49 0.06 -27.36
C GLU A 290 -18.78 0.10 -26.54
N PRO A 291 -19.23 -1.06 -26.01
CA PRO A 291 -20.42 -1.14 -25.18
C PRO A 291 -20.16 -0.51 -23.82
N GLU A 292 -21.20 0.08 -23.25
CA GLU A 292 -21.24 0.36 -21.81
C GLU A 292 -21.57 -0.95 -21.09
N THR A 293 -20.55 -1.57 -20.49
CA THR A 293 -20.63 -2.94 -19.96
C THR A 293 -21.02 -3.01 -18.49
N TYR A 294 -20.91 -1.89 -17.77
CA TYR A 294 -21.16 -1.83 -16.34
C TYR A 294 -21.85 -0.52 -15.97
N ALA A 295 -22.86 -0.60 -15.11
CA ALA A 295 -23.52 0.57 -14.55
C ALA A 295 -22.87 0.92 -13.21
N TYR A 296 -22.43 2.17 -13.04
CA TYR A 296 -21.98 2.67 -11.75
C TYR A 296 -23.07 2.53 -10.69
N GLU A 297 -22.67 2.42 -9.43
CA GLU A 297 -23.60 2.26 -8.31
C GLU A 297 -24.60 3.42 -8.22
N GLN A 298 -24.16 4.63 -8.58
CA GLN A 298 -24.98 5.84 -8.52
C GLN A 298 -25.24 6.42 -9.91
N GLY A 299 -26.49 6.82 -10.16
CA GLY A 299 -26.93 7.31 -11.46
C GLY A 299 -26.39 8.69 -11.86
N TYR A 300 -25.71 9.40 -10.96
CA TYR A 300 -25.07 10.68 -11.27
C TYR A 300 -23.67 10.52 -11.90
N TYR A 301 -23.11 9.32 -11.92
CA TYR A 301 -21.90 9.04 -12.71
C TYR A 301 -22.28 8.82 -14.18
N ALA A 302 -21.77 9.69 -15.05
CA ALA A 302 -21.98 9.58 -16.49
C ALA A 302 -20.75 8.97 -17.15
N ALA A 303 -20.90 7.82 -17.82
CA ALA A 303 -19.78 7.13 -18.46
C ALA A 303 -18.98 8.04 -19.41
N GLY A 304 -19.67 8.87 -20.21
CA GLY A 304 -19.03 9.82 -21.11
C GLY A 304 -18.04 9.14 -22.06
N ASP A 305 -16.76 9.47 -21.91
CA ASP A 305 -15.66 8.92 -22.72
C ASP A 305 -15.05 7.63 -22.16
N ALA A 306 -15.51 7.15 -21.00
CA ALA A 306 -15.05 5.90 -20.43
C ALA A 306 -15.63 4.69 -21.18
N TYR A 307 -14.87 3.61 -21.25
CA TYR A 307 -15.27 2.35 -21.87
C TYR A 307 -14.61 1.15 -21.21
N GLY A 308 -15.17 -0.05 -21.44
CA GLY A 308 -14.62 -1.30 -20.92
C GLY A 308 -14.67 -1.40 -19.38
N GLN A 309 -15.66 -0.75 -18.76
CA GLN A 309 -15.85 -0.73 -17.32
C GLN A 309 -15.97 -2.15 -16.76
N SER A 310 -15.27 -2.39 -15.65
CA SER A 310 -15.37 -3.63 -14.91
C SER A 310 -15.11 -3.40 -13.44
N ARG A 311 -15.81 -4.16 -12.61
CA ARG A 311 -15.62 -4.21 -11.17
C ARG A 311 -15.58 -5.67 -10.74
N LEU A 312 -14.53 -6.04 -10.04
CA LEU A 312 -14.32 -7.39 -9.52
C LEU A 312 -14.37 -7.34 -8.00
N ALA A 313 -15.28 -8.14 -7.45
CA ALA A 313 -15.48 -8.29 -6.03
C ALA A 313 -14.76 -9.55 -5.52
N PHE A 314 -14.03 -9.41 -4.42
CA PHE A 314 -13.26 -10.49 -3.82
C PHE A 314 -13.69 -10.76 -2.38
N GLY A 315 -13.29 -11.93 -1.89
CA GLY A 315 -13.55 -12.41 -0.54
C GLY A 315 -12.36 -12.29 0.39
N VAL A 316 -12.60 -12.65 1.65
CA VAL A 316 -11.60 -12.78 2.72
C VAL A 316 -11.69 -14.18 3.37
N PRO A 317 -10.67 -14.65 4.10
CA PRO A 317 -10.76 -15.89 4.86
C PRO A 317 -11.91 -15.89 5.88
N PRO A 318 -12.45 -17.06 6.26
CA PRO A 318 -13.49 -17.17 7.27
C PRO A 318 -13.16 -16.49 8.61
N GLU A 319 -11.92 -16.59 9.07
CA GLU A 319 -11.44 -15.98 10.31
C GLU A 319 -11.50 -14.44 10.23
N ASN A 320 -11.11 -13.88 9.08
CA ASN A 320 -11.19 -12.45 8.82
C ASN A 320 -12.66 -11.99 8.73
N ALA A 321 -13.50 -12.73 8.00
CA ALA A 321 -14.91 -12.44 7.88
C ALA A 321 -15.63 -12.48 9.24
N ALA A 322 -15.29 -13.42 10.12
CA ALA A 322 -15.91 -13.56 11.44
C ALA A 322 -15.68 -12.34 12.33
N LEU A 323 -14.49 -11.73 12.27
CA LEU A 323 -14.17 -10.52 13.03
C LEU A 323 -14.78 -9.25 12.41
N GLY A 324 -14.88 -9.22 11.08
CA GLY A 324 -15.39 -8.06 10.35
C GLY A 324 -14.45 -6.85 10.40
N ASN A 325 -14.86 -5.77 9.73
CA ASN A 325 -14.14 -4.50 9.76
C ASN A 325 -15.12 -3.33 9.61
N ALA A 326 -15.57 -2.77 10.74
CA ALA A 326 -16.60 -1.73 10.75
C ALA A 326 -16.13 -0.42 10.07
N LEU A 327 -14.84 -0.09 10.18
CA LEU A 327 -14.28 1.08 9.52
C LEU A 327 -14.35 0.95 8.00
N ILE A 328 -13.89 -0.18 7.46
CA ILE A 328 -13.92 -0.42 6.01
C ILE A 328 -15.36 -0.55 5.51
N ALA A 329 -16.25 -1.19 6.26
CA ALA A 329 -17.67 -1.25 5.91
C ALA A 329 -18.31 0.15 5.86
N LYS A 330 -17.97 1.05 6.79
CA LYS A 330 -18.45 2.44 6.79
C LYS A 330 -17.87 3.25 5.63
N LEU A 331 -16.58 3.04 5.33
CA LEU A 331 -15.86 3.78 4.28
C LEU A 331 -16.35 3.38 2.88
N THR A 332 -16.36 2.08 2.60
CA THR A 332 -16.58 1.52 1.25
C THR A 332 -18.00 0.99 1.02
N GLY A 333 -18.80 0.83 2.09
CA GLY A 333 -20.06 0.10 2.03
C GLY A 333 -19.90 -1.42 1.93
N ILE A 334 -18.67 -1.97 1.92
CA ILE A 334 -18.41 -3.40 1.79
C ILE A 334 -18.24 -4.02 3.19
N ASP A 335 -19.24 -4.76 3.66
CA ASP A 335 -19.11 -5.57 4.87
C ASP A 335 -18.46 -6.93 4.56
N VAL A 336 -17.22 -7.12 5.04
CA VAL A 336 -16.45 -8.35 4.83
C VAL A 336 -17.03 -9.58 5.54
N ARG A 337 -17.93 -9.39 6.53
CA ARG A 337 -18.66 -10.52 7.15
C ARG A 337 -19.49 -11.29 6.13
N GLY A 338 -19.95 -10.62 5.07
CA GLY A 338 -20.66 -11.23 3.94
C GLY A 338 -19.76 -11.67 2.79
N ARG A 339 -18.43 -11.68 2.97
CA ARG A 339 -17.44 -11.90 1.89
C ARG A 339 -16.57 -13.15 2.10
N SER A 340 -17.01 -14.11 2.92
CA SER A 340 -16.30 -15.38 3.08
C SER A 340 -16.47 -16.29 1.84
N SER A 341 -15.70 -17.38 1.79
CA SER A 341 -15.90 -18.44 0.80
C SER A 341 -17.27 -19.11 0.91
N GLU A 342 -17.87 -19.15 2.10
CA GLU A 342 -19.23 -19.68 2.31
C GLU A 342 -20.29 -18.80 1.64
N ALA A 343 -20.05 -17.49 1.58
CA ALA A 343 -20.88 -16.53 0.85
C ALA A 343 -20.61 -16.54 -0.68
N GLY A 344 -19.79 -17.47 -1.17
CA GLY A 344 -19.50 -17.64 -2.60
C GLY A 344 -18.40 -16.74 -3.16
N TYR A 345 -17.72 -15.95 -2.32
CA TYR A 345 -16.62 -15.10 -2.74
C TYR A 345 -15.30 -15.87 -2.82
N ARG A 346 -14.42 -15.44 -3.73
CA ARG A 346 -13.07 -15.99 -3.88
C ARG A 346 -12.05 -14.95 -3.45
N LEU A 347 -11.01 -15.37 -2.74
CA LEU A 347 -9.88 -14.51 -2.42
C LEU A 347 -9.11 -14.18 -3.71
N PHE A 348 -8.67 -12.93 -3.84
CA PHE A 348 -7.90 -12.51 -5.01
C PHE A 348 -6.57 -13.27 -5.15
N ASP A 349 -5.87 -13.50 -4.04
CA ASP A 349 -4.56 -14.16 -4.03
C ASP A 349 -4.64 -15.67 -4.30
N GLU A 350 -5.84 -16.27 -4.23
CA GLU A 350 -6.14 -17.65 -4.59
C GLU A 350 -6.84 -17.81 -5.95
N TRP A 351 -6.96 -16.73 -6.73
CA TRP A 351 -7.64 -16.75 -8.03
C TRP A 351 -6.70 -16.40 -9.20
N PRO A 352 -5.96 -17.40 -9.75
CA PRO A 352 -4.98 -17.17 -10.81
C PRO A 352 -5.55 -16.50 -12.06
N GLN A 353 -6.78 -16.81 -12.46
CA GLN A 353 -7.41 -16.22 -13.64
C GLN A 353 -7.69 -14.72 -13.44
N ALA A 354 -8.12 -14.29 -12.25
CA ALA A 354 -8.30 -12.88 -11.93
C ALA A 354 -6.95 -12.14 -11.94
N GLN A 355 -5.91 -12.73 -11.33
CA GLN A 355 -4.55 -12.16 -11.35
C GLN A 355 -3.99 -12.04 -12.78
N ALA A 356 -4.13 -13.08 -13.60
CA ALA A 356 -3.67 -13.08 -14.99
C ALA A 356 -4.44 -12.05 -15.84
N GLY A 357 -5.76 -11.98 -15.67
CA GLY A 357 -6.61 -11.01 -16.36
C GLY A 357 -6.28 -9.57 -15.98
N LEU A 358 -5.97 -9.32 -14.71
CA LEU A 358 -5.52 -8.00 -14.25
C LEU A 358 -4.13 -7.66 -14.80
N LEU A 359 -3.17 -8.59 -14.72
CA LEU A 359 -1.82 -8.36 -15.26
C LEU A 359 -1.86 -8.01 -16.76
N ALA A 360 -2.65 -8.77 -17.55
CA ALA A 360 -2.76 -8.53 -18.98
C ALA A 360 -3.14 -7.07 -19.27
N ARG A 361 -4.13 -6.53 -18.55
CA ARG A 361 -4.56 -5.14 -18.66
C ARG A 361 -3.51 -4.14 -18.20
N LEU A 362 -2.87 -4.39 -17.05
CA LEU A 362 -1.78 -3.55 -16.51
C LEU A 362 -0.56 -3.46 -17.44
N THR A 363 -0.38 -4.45 -18.34
CA THR A 363 0.69 -4.47 -19.35
C THR A 363 0.26 -3.99 -20.73
N GLN A 364 -1.04 -3.82 -20.97
CA GLN A 364 -1.58 -3.46 -22.28
C GLN A 364 -1.32 -1.98 -22.61
N GLN A 365 -1.47 -1.10 -21.63
CA GLN A 365 -1.29 0.34 -21.75
C GLN A 365 -0.93 0.94 -20.37
N PRO A 366 -0.53 2.22 -20.28
CA PRO A 366 -0.29 2.85 -19.00
C PRO A 366 -1.55 2.77 -18.12
N TYR A 367 -1.36 2.39 -16.86
CA TYR A 367 -2.42 2.50 -15.88
C TYR A 367 -2.27 3.80 -15.07
N VAL A 368 -3.40 4.33 -14.65
CA VAL A 368 -3.52 5.54 -13.83
C VAL A 368 -4.12 5.13 -12.49
N ALA A 369 -3.57 5.66 -11.41
CA ALA A 369 -4.14 5.57 -10.07
C ALA A 369 -3.90 6.89 -9.31
N HIS A 370 -4.65 7.16 -8.25
CA HIS A 370 -4.48 8.34 -7.42
C HIS A 370 -3.70 7.95 -6.16
N ASN A 371 -2.43 8.38 -6.06
CA ASN A 371 -1.44 7.80 -5.13
C ASN A 371 -1.01 6.38 -5.54
N ALA A 372 -0.68 6.22 -6.83
CA ALA A 372 -0.32 4.96 -7.50
C ALA A 372 0.73 4.07 -6.81
N THR A 373 1.44 4.60 -5.80
CA THR A 373 2.32 3.82 -4.92
C THR A 373 1.57 2.78 -4.08
N PHE A 374 0.30 3.04 -3.75
CA PHE A 374 -0.56 2.12 -3.02
C PHE A 374 -0.82 0.88 -3.87
N GLU A 375 -1.47 1.02 -5.02
CA GLU A 375 -1.80 -0.06 -5.97
C GLU A 375 -0.55 -0.80 -6.40
N HIS A 376 0.54 -0.07 -6.69
CA HIS A 376 1.82 -0.68 -7.04
C HIS A 376 2.32 -1.63 -5.95
N SER A 377 2.25 -1.23 -4.67
CA SER A 377 2.70 -2.07 -3.56
C SER A 377 1.84 -3.33 -3.40
N TRP A 378 0.53 -3.21 -3.62
CA TRP A 378 -0.40 -4.33 -3.60
C TRP A 378 -0.14 -5.30 -4.75
N PHE A 379 0.03 -4.80 -5.97
CA PHE A 379 0.25 -5.65 -7.14
C PHE A 379 1.58 -6.39 -7.09
N MET A 380 2.64 -5.80 -6.50
CA MET A 380 3.91 -6.47 -6.25
C MET A 380 3.74 -7.77 -5.46
N LEU A 381 2.87 -7.80 -4.45
CA LEU A 381 2.66 -8.97 -3.58
C LEU A 381 1.49 -9.85 -4.03
N ASN A 382 0.51 -9.31 -4.75
CA ASN A 382 -0.73 -10.01 -5.04
C ASN A 382 -0.86 -10.54 -6.46
N VAL A 383 -0.22 -9.91 -7.46
CA VAL A 383 -0.43 -10.23 -8.87
C VAL A 383 0.74 -11.05 -9.41
N ALA A 384 0.46 -12.29 -9.82
CA ALA A 384 1.45 -13.16 -10.44
C ALA A 384 2.04 -12.53 -11.70
N GLY A 385 3.36 -12.37 -11.74
CA GLY A 385 4.09 -11.81 -12.88
C GLY A 385 4.17 -10.28 -12.91
N TYR A 386 3.54 -9.55 -11.99
CA TYR A 386 3.56 -8.08 -11.97
C TYR A 386 4.97 -7.53 -11.74
N ALA A 387 5.67 -8.00 -10.71
CA ALA A 387 7.02 -7.55 -10.38
C ALA A 387 7.99 -7.77 -11.55
N GLU A 388 7.95 -8.95 -12.17
CA GLU A 388 8.73 -9.30 -13.35
C GLU A 388 8.40 -8.38 -14.53
N SER A 389 7.11 -8.14 -14.79
CA SER A 389 6.64 -7.28 -15.88
C SER A 389 7.05 -5.83 -15.68
N TYR A 390 6.93 -5.32 -14.45
CA TYR A 390 7.36 -3.97 -14.09
C TYR A 390 8.88 -3.82 -14.24
N ARG A 391 9.68 -4.74 -13.69
CA ARG A 391 11.16 -4.75 -13.83
C ARG A 391 11.61 -4.88 -15.28
N ALA A 392 10.82 -5.55 -16.13
CA ALA A 392 11.06 -5.64 -17.57
C ALA A 392 10.64 -4.37 -18.36
N GLY A 393 10.06 -3.37 -17.70
CA GLY A 393 9.61 -2.13 -18.34
C GLY A 393 8.31 -2.25 -19.12
N ARG A 394 7.55 -3.34 -18.92
CA ARG A 394 6.27 -3.58 -19.60
C ARG A 394 5.07 -2.87 -18.97
N ILE A 395 5.26 -2.29 -17.79
CA ILE A 395 4.23 -1.57 -17.04
C ILE A 395 4.66 -0.10 -16.95
N THR A 396 3.77 0.80 -17.36
CA THR A 396 3.90 2.24 -17.15
C THR A 396 2.83 2.70 -16.17
N ILE A 397 3.24 3.44 -15.14
CA ILE A 397 2.38 3.91 -14.05
C ILE A 397 2.26 5.43 -14.14
N ILE A 398 1.05 5.94 -14.22
CA ILE A 398 0.75 7.37 -14.10
C ILE A 398 0.06 7.59 -12.75
N ASP A 399 0.45 8.66 -12.05
CA ASP A 399 -0.11 9.02 -10.75
C ASP A 399 -0.74 10.41 -10.82
N THR A 400 -2.02 10.52 -10.48
CA THR A 400 -2.75 11.80 -10.50
C THR A 400 -2.53 12.62 -9.23
N LEU A 401 -2.04 12.05 -8.13
CA LEU A 401 -1.69 12.79 -6.92
C LEU A 401 -0.62 13.86 -7.18
N PRO A 402 0.54 13.57 -7.79
CA PRO A 402 1.53 14.60 -8.13
C PRO A 402 1.03 15.57 -9.19
N MET A 403 0.13 15.16 -10.10
CA MET A 403 -0.51 16.08 -11.04
C MET A 403 -1.33 17.14 -10.31
N SER A 404 -2.19 16.70 -9.39
CA SER A 404 -2.98 17.60 -8.53
C SER A 404 -2.05 18.55 -7.77
N ARG A 405 -1.05 18.02 -7.06
CA ARG A 405 -0.11 18.82 -6.26
C ARG A 405 0.67 19.87 -7.04
N GLN A 406 1.07 19.54 -8.27
CA GLN A 406 2.00 20.39 -9.03
C GLN A 406 1.29 21.35 -9.98
N TRP A 407 0.18 20.91 -10.57
CA TRP A 407 -0.43 21.62 -11.70
C TRP A 407 -1.82 22.17 -11.40
N ASP A 408 -2.49 21.69 -10.34
CA ASP A 408 -3.79 22.22 -9.93
C ASP A 408 -3.61 23.51 -9.11
N PRO A 409 -4.06 24.68 -9.62
CA PRO A 409 -3.98 25.94 -8.87
C PRO A 409 -4.79 25.93 -7.57
N GLY A 410 -5.79 25.05 -7.45
CA GLY A 410 -6.62 24.90 -6.26
C GLY A 410 -6.03 24.00 -5.17
N ALA A 411 -4.88 23.34 -5.42
CA ALA A 411 -4.13 22.59 -4.40
C ALA A 411 -3.34 23.52 -3.47
N VAL A 412 -4.05 24.47 -2.84
CA VAL A 412 -3.44 25.52 -2.01
C VAL A 412 -3.10 24.95 -0.62
N PRO A 413 -1.84 25.05 -0.16
CA PRO A 413 -1.46 24.63 1.18
C PRO A 413 -2.25 25.31 2.31
N THR A 414 -2.71 24.51 3.27
CA THR A 414 -3.28 24.97 4.55
C THR A 414 -2.48 24.39 5.72
N ASN A 415 -2.85 24.73 6.96
CA ASN A 415 -2.22 24.12 8.14
C ASN A 415 -2.52 22.62 8.22
N GLU A 416 -3.75 22.24 7.89
CA GLU A 416 -4.27 20.87 7.86
C GLU A 416 -3.67 20.09 6.69
N HIS A 417 -3.48 20.78 5.55
CA HIS A 417 -2.90 20.20 4.33
C HIS A 417 -1.70 21.02 3.83
N PRO A 418 -0.47 20.81 4.37
CA PRO A 418 0.72 21.60 4.02
C PRO A 418 1.18 21.52 2.55
N TYR A 419 0.58 20.62 1.75
CA TYR A 419 0.84 20.48 0.32
C TYR A 419 -0.42 20.68 -0.53
N GLY A 420 -1.47 21.26 0.06
CA GLY A 420 -2.82 21.30 -0.49
C GLY A 420 -3.61 20.03 -0.21
N ASP A 421 -4.94 20.15 -0.18
CA ASP A 421 -5.82 18.99 -0.17
C ASP A 421 -5.81 18.35 -1.56
N ASN A 422 -5.14 17.21 -1.64
CA ASN A 422 -5.00 16.43 -2.87
C ASN A 422 -5.59 15.04 -2.67
N THR A 423 -6.61 14.89 -1.82
CA THR A 423 -7.45 13.68 -1.85
C THR A 423 -8.10 13.53 -3.23
N LEU A 424 -8.48 12.30 -3.59
CA LEU A 424 -9.17 12.05 -4.85
C LEU A 424 -10.49 12.82 -4.91
N ASP A 425 -11.29 12.79 -3.84
CA ASP A 425 -12.49 13.62 -3.67
C ASP A 425 -12.23 15.10 -4.03
N ALA A 426 -11.30 15.76 -3.33
CA ALA A 426 -11.04 17.18 -3.51
C ALA A 426 -10.50 17.50 -4.92
N TYR A 427 -9.62 16.64 -5.45
CA TYR A 427 -9.10 16.78 -6.81
C TYR A 427 -10.24 16.63 -7.84
N ALA A 428 -11.08 15.61 -7.72
CA ALA A 428 -12.19 15.34 -8.62
C ALA A 428 -13.20 16.49 -8.62
N LYS A 429 -13.54 17.04 -7.45
CA LYS A 429 -14.42 18.22 -7.32
C LYS A 429 -13.84 19.44 -8.04
N ARG A 430 -12.57 19.75 -7.81
CA ARG A 430 -11.91 20.91 -8.45
C ARG A 430 -11.80 20.78 -9.96
N GLN A 431 -11.60 19.57 -10.47
CA GLN A 431 -11.56 19.32 -11.90
C GLN A 431 -12.95 19.08 -12.52
N GLY A 432 -14.03 19.19 -11.76
CA GLY A 432 -15.41 19.03 -12.24
C GLY A 432 -15.78 17.60 -12.64
N ALA A 433 -15.07 16.61 -12.10
CA ALA A 433 -15.38 15.18 -12.27
C ALA A 433 -16.39 14.67 -11.24
N LEU A 434 -16.48 15.36 -10.09
CA LEU A 434 -17.43 15.06 -9.01
C LEU A 434 -18.15 16.35 -8.64
N ASP A 435 -19.49 16.28 -8.51
CA ASP A 435 -20.27 17.44 -8.05
C ASP A 435 -19.96 17.73 -6.57
N SER A 436 -19.90 19.02 -6.23
CA SER A 436 -19.61 19.48 -4.86
C SER A 436 -20.59 18.97 -3.78
N ALA A 437 -21.80 18.57 -4.16
CA ALA A 437 -22.80 18.02 -3.27
C ALA A 437 -22.61 16.52 -2.95
N HIS A 438 -21.73 15.83 -3.68
CA HIS A 438 -21.44 14.41 -3.50
C HIS A 438 -20.03 14.20 -2.95
N ASN A 439 -19.76 13.00 -2.46
CA ASN A 439 -18.43 12.60 -1.98
C ASN A 439 -17.98 11.35 -2.73
N GLU A 440 -16.67 11.11 -2.69
CA GLU A 440 -16.05 9.86 -3.13
C GLU A 440 -16.77 8.65 -2.51
N ARG A 441 -16.92 7.57 -3.29
CA ARG A 441 -17.69 6.39 -2.84
C ARG A 441 -16.81 5.35 -2.15
N HIS A 442 -15.48 5.40 -2.35
CA HIS A 442 -14.57 4.35 -1.90
C HIS A 442 -14.98 3.01 -2.49
N LEU A 443 -15.12 3.01 -3.81
CA LEU A 443 -15.45 1.87 -4.65
C LEU A 443 -14.56 1.92 -5.88
N GLY A 444 -13.88 0.81 -6.17
CA GLY A 444 -12.79 0.86 -7.13
C GLY A 444 -13.18 1.32 -8.54
N LEU A 445 -14.43 1.13 -8.98
CA LEU A 445 -14.83 1.55 -10.33
C LEU A 445 -15.21 3.03 -10.36
N GLU A 446 -16.02 3.47 -9.39
CA GLU A 446 -16.43 4.86 -9.24
C GLU A 446 -15.22 5.78 -9.04
N ASP A 447 -14.23 5.33 -8.25
CA ASP A 447 -13.04 6.12 -7.95
C ASP A 447 -12.06 6.13 -9.12
N SER A 448 -11.92 5.00 -9.83
CA SER A 448 -11.25 4.96 -11.14
C SER A 448 -11.86 5.97 -12.11
N HIS A 449 -13.19 6.06 -12.13
CA HIS A 449 -13.93 6.90 -13.05
C HIS A 449 -13.72 8.39 -12.79
N ILE A 450 -14.00 8.86 -11.57
CA ILE A 450 -13.82 10.28 -11.24
C ILE A 450 -12.35 10.71 -11.39
N MET A 451 -11.40 9.82 -11.12
CA MET A 451 -9.99 10.08 -11.33
C MET A 451 -9.66 10.30 -12.81
N LEU A 452 -10.12 9.44 -13.71
CA LEU A 452 -9.83 9.57 -15.15
C LEU A 452 -10.51 10.81 -15.75
N VAL A 453 -11.77 11.08 -15.37
CA VAL A 453 -12.48 12.30 -15.79
C VAL A 453 -11.72 13.54 -15.31
N ALA A 454 -11.29 13.56 -14.04
CA ALA A 454 -10.52 14.67 -13.47
C ALA A 454 -9.18 14.86 -14.20
N MET A 455 -8.45 13.77 -14.45
CA MET A 455 -7.21 13.80 -15.23
C MET A 455 -7.44 14.35 -16.64
N LYS A 456 -8.50 13.91 -17.33
CA LYS A 456 -8.83 14.36 -18.69
C LYS A 456 -9.12 15.86 -18.74
N HIS A 457 -9.98 16.35 -17.83
CA HIS A 457 -10.29 17.78 -17.73
C HIS A 457 -9.04 18.61 -17.43
N HIS A 458 -8.23 18.16 -16.47
CA HIS A 458 -7.01 18.86 -16.07
C HIS A 458 -5.99 18.92 -17.22
N LEU A 459 -5.77 17.81 -17.94
CA LEU A 459 -4.89 17.79 -19.11
C LEU A 459 -5.39 18.70 -20.24
N ALA A 460 -6.70 18.74 -20.50
CA ALA A 460 -7.28 19.64 -21.49
C ALA A 460 -7.02 21.12 -21.13
N ALA A 461 -7.22 21.50 -19.87
CA ALA A 461 -6.95 22.84 -19.37
C ALA A 461 -5.45 23.19 -19.48
N LEU A 462 -4.56 22.27 -19.09
CA LEU A 462 -3.11 22.47 -19.19
C LEU A 462 -2.65 22.63 -20.65
N LYS A 463 -3.21 21.84 -21.57
CA LYS A 463 -2.92 21.95 -23.01
C LYS A 463 -3.33 23.31 -23.56
N ALA A 464 -4.54 23.79 -23.23
CA ALA A 464 -5.03 25.10 -23.65
C ALA A 464 -4.14 26.25 -23.13
N GLN A 465 -3.61 26.11 -21.92
CA GLN A 465 -2.74 27.11 -21.28
C GLN A 465 -1.25 26.93 -21.61
N ARG A 466 -0.86 25.91 -22.41
CA ARG A 466 0.54 25.52 -22.65
C ARG A 466 1.34 25.31 -21.35
N LYS A 467 0.72 24.64 -20.37
CA LYS A 467 1.29 24.28 -19.07
C LYS A 467 1.43 22.76 -18.92
N GLY A 468 1.94 22.31 -17.77
CA GLY A 468 2.10 20.89 -17.45
C GLY A 468 2.99 20.19 -18.49
N PRO A 469 2.53 19.08 -19.11
CA PRO A 469 3.29 18.40 -20.16
C PRO A 469 3.64 19.29 -21.35
N TRP A 470 2.84 20.33 -21.65
CA TRP A 470 3.09 21.27 -22.76
C TRP A 470 3.85 22.54 -22.34
N GLY A 471 4.20 22.67 -21.07
CA GLY A 471 5.00 23.79 -20.55
C GLY A 471 6.51 23.62 -20.76
N PRO A 472 7.32 24.60 -20.29
CA PRO A 472 8.78 24.60 -20.45
C PRO A 472 9.49 23.39 -19.85
N ALA A 473 8.97 22.86 -18.75
CA ALA A 473 9.50 21.67 -18.06
C ALA A 473 8.79 20.36 -18.46
N GLY A 474 7.83 20.43 -19.39
CA GLY A 474 7.02 19.28 -19.79
C GLY A 474 7.78 18.29 -20.67
N ARG A 475 7.42 17.00 -20.58
CA ARG A 475 8.11 15.90 -21.26
C ARG A 475 7.33 15.39 -22.48
N ALA A 476 8.04 15.11 -23.57
CA ALA A 476 7.49 14.40 -24.72
C ALA A 476 7.23 12.91 -24.39
N GLY A 477 6.49 12.22 -25.25
CA GLY A 477 6.09 10.83 -25.06
C GLY A 477 4.91 10.69 -24.10
N VAL A 478 4.62 9.44 -23.74
CA VAL A 478 3.52 9.08 -22.83
C VAL A 478 3.76 9.54 -21.39
N GLY A 479 5.03 9.70 -20.98
CA GLY A 479 5.40 9.91 -19.58
C GLY A 479 5.20 8.65 -18.72
N GLY A 480 4.93 8.87 -17.42
CA GLY A 480 4.73 7.84 -16.41
C GLY A 480 5.99 7.11 -15.97
N LYS A 481 5.92 6.49 -14.80
CA LYS A 481 7.03 5.72 -14.22
C LYS A 481 7.06 4.31 -14.79
N SER A 482 8.24 3.86 -15.16
CA SER A 482 8.51 2.49 -15.62
C SER A 482 9.96 2.12 -15.30
N CYS A 483 10.28 0.82 -15.25
CA CYS A 483 11.67 0.39 -15.22
C CYS A 483 12.26 0.37 -16.64
N GLY A 484 13.56 0.66 -16.75
CA GLY A 484 14.28 0.68 -18.03
C GLY A 484 14.11 1.98 -18.82
N ARG A 485 14.97 2.20 -19.81
CA ARG A 485 14.77 3.27 -20.80
C ARG A 485 13.77 2.78 -21.84
N LYS A 486 12.69 3.52 -22.07
CA LYS A 486 11.86 3.35 -23.28
C LYS A 486 12.79 3.53 -24.49
N ARG A 487 12.92 2.49 -25.32
CA ARG A 487 13.77 2.53 -26.52
C ARG A 487 13.17 3.48 -27.55
#